data_AF-A0AAE0UI54-F1
#
_entry.id   AF-A0AAE0UI54-F1
#
_cell.length_a   1.000
_cell.length_b   1.000
_cell.length_c   1.000
_cell.angle_alpha   90.00
_cell.angle_beta   90.00
_cell.angle_gamma   90.00
#
_symmetry.space_group_name_H-M   'P 1'
#
loop_
_entity.id
_entity.type
_entity.pdbx_description
1 polymer ?
#
loop_
_entity_poly.entity_id
_entity_poly.type
_entity_poly.pdbx_seq_one_letter_code
_entity_poly.pdbx_strand_id
1 'polypeptide(L)'
;MYREDGTRCAFLLSLLTGKACEWASAVWDADPLIHSSFSYFAGMIREVFQYPAGGKDVSLQLMELRQGFDLVADYAIKFRTLAAQSGWNKAALWVVFRGGLNPALQTEQACCEEATSLTQFVATAICLDNLLHQHQAVAHPPVSARPHVHCDIHMGGP
;
A
#
# COMPACT_ATOMS: atom_id res chain seq x y z
N MET A 1 -23.86 -21.62 -27.52
CA MET A 1 -23.15 -20.78 -26.54
C MET A 1 -23.71 -19.36 -26.41
N TYR A 2 -24.44 -18.82 -27.40
CA TYR A 2 -24.97 -17.44 -27.39
C TYR A 2 -26.14 -17.13 -26.43
N ARG A 3 -26.93 -18.12 -25.99
CA ARG A 3 -28.15 -17.87 -25.19
C ARG A 3 -27.87 -17.39 -23.76
N GLU A 4 -26.72 -17.79 -23.21
CA GLU A 4 -26.34 -17.48 -21.83
C GLU A 4 -25.73 -16.09 -21.70
N ASP A 5 -25.00 -15.64 -22.73
CA ASP A 5 -24.30 -14.36 -22.73
C ASP A 5 -25.29 -13.17 -22.69
N GLY A 6 -26.34 -13.16 -23.51
CA GLY A 6 -27.36 -12.11 -23.44
C GLY A 6 -28.04 -12.01 -22.07
N THR A 7 -28.26 -13.15 -21.40
CA THR A 7 -28.83 -13.17 -20.03
C THR A 7 -27.83 -12.62 -19.01
N ARG A 8 -26.55 -12.96 -19.14
CA ARG A 8 -25.46 -12.44 -18.28
C ARG A 8 -25.24 -10.94 -18.50
N CYS A 9 -25.35 -10.46 -19.74
CA CYS A 9 -25.24 -9.04 -20.07
C CYS A 9 -26.41 -8.24 -19.49
N ALA A 10 -27.65 -8.74 -19.61
CA ALA A 10 -28.83 -8.10 -19.03
C ALA A 10 -28.75 -8.09 -17.50
N PHE A 11 -28.27 -9.18 -16.90
CA PHE A 11 -28.01 -9.24 -15.46
C PHE A 11 -26.94 -8.22 -15.05
N LEU A 12 -25.82 -8.13 -15.76
CA LEU A 12 -24.77 -7.14 -15.47
C LEU A 12 -25.30 -5.71 -15.59
N LEU A 13 -26.10 -5.40 -16.61
CA LEU A 13 -26.78 -4.11 -16.76
C LEU A 13 -27.67 -3.78 -15.55
N SER A 14 -28.41 -4.77 -15.04
CA SER A 14 -29.28 -4.59 -13.86
C SER A 14 -28.53 -4.31 -12.56
N LEU A 15 -27.24 -4.66 -12.48
CA LEU A 15 -26.38 -4.36 -11.33
C LEU A 15 -25.79 -2.95 -11.37
N LEU A 16 -25.80 -2.29 -12.54
CA LEU A 16 -25.25 -0.95 -12.69
C LEU A 16 -26.23 0.08 -12.11
N THR A 17 -25.68 1.13 -11.51
CA THR A 17 -26.45 2.23 -10.93
C THR A 17 -25.82 3.58 -11.27
N GLY A 18 -26.61 4.65 -11.19
CA GLY A 18 -26.17 6.02 -11.50
C GLY A 18 -25.61 6.15 -12.92
N LYS A 19 -24.51 6.91 -13.07
CA LYS A 19 -23.88 7.21 -14.37
C LYS A 19 -23.46 5.97 -15.16
N ALA A 20 -23.13 4.87 -14.48
CA ALA A 20 -22.79 3.62 -15.14
C ALA A 20 -23.99 2.98 -15.83
N CYS A 21 -25.17 3.07 -15.22
CA CYS A 21 -26.41 2.56 -15.80
C CYS A 21 -26.88 3.43 -16.98
N GLU A 22 -26.79 4.76 -16.85
CA GLU A 22 -27.13 5.70 -17.93
C GLU A 22 -26.28 5.45 -19.18
N TRP A 23 -24.96 5.35 -19.02
CA TRP A 23 -24.05 5.01 -20.13
C TRP A 23 -24.34 3.63 -20.70
N ALA A 24 -24.47 2.61 -19.83
CA ALA A 24 -24.64 1.23 -20.29
C ALA A 24 -25.95 1.04 -21.05
N SER A 25 -27.02 1.72 -20.65
CA SER A 25 -28.31 1.70 -21.36
C SER A 25 -28.22 2.35 -22.74
N ALA A 26 -27.51 3.49 -22.86
CA ALA A 26 -27.31 4.12 -24.16
C ALA A 26 -26.51 3.24 -25.13
N VAL A 27 -25.50 2.54 -24.60
CA VAL A 27 -24.63 1.65 -25.37
C VAL A 27 -25.34 0.32 -25.70
N TRP A 28 -26.20 -0.17 -24.82
CA TRP A 28 -27.04 -1.37 -25.01
C TRP A 28 -27.92 -1.31 -26.26
N ASP A 29 -28.48 -0.13 -26.56
CA ASP A 29 -29.32 0.10 -27.73
C ASP A 29 -28.49 0.38 -29.00
N ALA A 30 -27.29 0.92 -28.84
CA ALA A 30 -26.43 1.35 -29.95
C ALA A 30 -25.55 0.23 -30.53
N ASP A 31 -25.15 -0.76 -29.73
CA ASP A 31 -24.25 -1.84 -30.15
C ASP A 31 -24.84 -3.25 -29.92
N PRO A 32 -25.26 -3.94 -31.01
CA PRO A 32 -25.79 -5.30 -30.94
C PRO A 32 -24.80 -6.34 -30.40
N LEU A 33 -23.48 -6.09 -30.46
CA LEU A 33 -22.45 -7.04 -30.01
C LEU A 33 -22.53 -7.30 -28.51
N ILE A 34 -23.03 -6.33 -27.74
CA ILE A 34 -23.24 -6.41 -26.29
C ILE A 34 -24.13 -7.59 -25.93
N HIS A 35 -25.17 -7.84 -26.72
CA HIS A 35 -26.13 -8.92 -26.48
C HIS A 35 -25.54 -10.30 -26.74
N SER A 36 -24.43 -10.37 -27.49
CA SER A 36 -23.84 -11.60 -27.99
C SER A 36 -22.55 -12.02 -27.28
N SER A 37 -21.93 -11.11 -26.52
CA SER A 37 -20.67 -11.38 -25.82
C SER A 37 -20.60 -10.68 -24.47
N PHE A 38 -20.62 -11.49 -23.42
CA PHE A 38 -20.44 -10.99 -22.05
C PHE A 38 -19.05 -10.37 -21.83
N SER A 39 -18.00 -11.00 -22.37
CA SER A 39 -16.64 -10.50 -22.26
C SER A 39 -16.46 -9.14 -22.93
N TYR A 40 -17.14 -8.91 -24.06
CA TYR A 40 -17.12 -7.62 -24.75
C TYR A 40 -17.76 -6.53 -23.90
N PHE A 41 -18.99 -6.78 -23.42
CA PHE A 41 -19.71 -5.81 -22.60
C PHE A 41 -18.99 -5.50 -21.29
N ALA A 42 -18.50 -6.52 -20.59
CA ALA A 42 -17.71 -6.35 -19.37
C ALA A 42 -16.38 -5.60 -19.64
N GLY A 43 -15.77 -5.80 -20.80
CA GLY A 43 -14.59 -5.07 -21.24
C GLY A 43 -14.86 -3.57 -21.39
N MET A 44 -15.95 -3.20 -22.06
CA MET A 44 -16.32 -1.79 -22.22
C MET A 44 -16.66 -1.11 -20.89
N ILE A 45 -17.38 -1.81 -19.99
CA ILE A 45 -17.66 -1.28 -18.64
C ILE A 45 -16.34 -0.99 -17.91
N ARG A 46 -15.36 -1.90 -18.01
CA ARG A 46 -14.03 -1.67 -17.43
C ARG A 46 -13.36 -0.49 -18.12
N GLU A 47 -13.32 -0.41 -19.43
CA GLU A 47 -12.66 0.72 -20.11
C GLU A 47 -13.23 2.08 -19.70
N VAL A 48 -14.56 2.22 -19.61
CA VAL A 48 -15.22 3.50 -19.31
C VAL A 48 -15.22 3.82 -17.81
N PHE A 49 -15.33 2.81 -16.95
CA PHE A 49 -15.49 3.02 -15.49
C PHE A 49 -14.31 2.55 -14.65
N GLN A 50 -13.27 1.97 -15.23
CA GLN A 50 -12.01 1.70 -14.54
C GLN A 50 -11.26 3.02 -14.35
N TYR A 51 -11.79 3.82 -13.44
CA TYR A 51 -11.02 4.85 -12.80
C TYR A 51 -10.18 4.19 -11.71
N PRO A 52 -8.86 4.40 -11.69
CA PRO A 52 -8.03 3.95 -10.57
C PRO A 52 -8.62 4.54 -9.29
N ALA A 53 -8.79 3.71 -8.26
CA ALA A 53 -9.45 4.12 -7.02
C ALA A 53 -8.80 5.42 -6.49
N GLY A 54 -9.57 6.52 -6.48
CA GLY A 54 -9.10 7.84 -6.05
C GLY A 54 -8.71 8.84 -7.16
N GLY A 55 -8.89 8.51 -8.44
CA GLY A 55 -8.67 9.44 -9.56
C GLY A 55 -7.19 9.70 -9.92
N LYS A 56 -6.25 9.11 -9.16
CA LYS A 56 -4.84 9.00 -9.54
C LYS A 56 -4.56 7.59 -10.02
N ASP A 57 -3.93 7.47 -11.19
CA ASP A 57 -3.39 6.20 -11.72
C ASP A 57 -2.63 5.42 -10.63
N VAL A 58 -2.95 4.14 -10.47
CA VAL A 58 -2.33 3.28 -9.45
C VAL A 58 -0.81 3.28 -9.59
N SER A 59 -0.31 3.32 -10.83
CA SER A 59 1.12 3.40 -11.12
C SER A 59 1.71 4.73 -10.63
N LEU A 60 0.98 5.84 -10.81
CA LEU A 60 1.39 7.14 -10.31
C LEU A 60 1.37 7.20 -8.78
N GLN A 61 0.35 6.64 -8.12
CA GLN A 61 0.32 6.49 -6.66
C GLN A 61 1.50 5.66 -6.16
N LEU A 62 1.82 4.57 -6.85
CA LEU A 62 2.94 3.70 -6.52
C LEU A 62 4.30 4.43 -6.68
N MET A 63 4.46 5.23 -7.74
CA MET A 63 5.67 6.03 -7.98
C MET A 63 5.84 7.19 -6.99
N GLU A 64 4.74 7.80 -6.55
CA GLU A 64 4.74 8.91 -5.60
C GLU A 64 4.81 8.44 -4.13
N LEU A 65 4.58 7.15 -3.86
CA LEU A 65 4.61 6.62 -2.50
C LEU A 65 6.00 6.81 -1.87
N ARG A 66 6.03 7.44 -0.70
CA ARG A 66 7.22 7.63 0.12
C ARG A 66 6.96 7.10 1.53
N GLN A 67 7.97 6.48 2.13
CA GLN A 67 7.94 6.08 3.54
C GLN A 67 7.79 7.32 4.44
N GLY A 68 8.54 8.39 4.15
CA GLY A 68 8.55 9.58 5.01
C GLY A 68 9.00 9.24 6.44
N PHE A 69 8.17 9.60 7.41
CA PHE A 69 8.39 9.31 8.84
C PHE A 69 7.60 8.07 9.32
N ASP A 70 6.87 7.39 8.44
CA ASP A 70 6.14 6.16 8.78
C ASP A 70 7.12 4.99 8.99
N LEU A 71 6.68 4.00 9.76
CA LEU A 71 7.38 2.72 9.89
C LEU A 71 7.52 2.03 8.54
N VAL A 72 8.63 1.34 8.31
CA VAL A 72 8.86 0.60 7.06
C VAL A 72 7.77 -0.44 6.81
N ALA A 73 7.26 -1.07 7.88
CA ALA A 73 6.18 -2.05 7.78
C ALA A 73 4.90 -1.43 7.19
N ASP A 74 4.50 -0.25 7.66
CA ASP A 74 3.30 0.45 7.19
C ASP A 74 3.45 0.91 5.74
N TYR A 75 4.62 1.44 5.39
CA TYR A 75 4.97 1.75 4.00
C TYR A 75 4.91 0.50 3.11
N ALA A 76 5.46 -0.63 3.57
CA ALA A 76 5.50 -1.87 2.81
C ALA A 76 4.12 -2.49 2.60
N ILE A 77 3.19 -2.32 3.55
CA ILE A 77 1.79 -2.72 3.37
C ILE A 77 1.13 -1.87 2.28
N LYS A 78 1.23 -0.52 2.39
CA LYS A 78 0.68 0.40 1.38
C LYS A 78 1.23 0.11 -0.01
N PHE A 79 2.55 -0.08 -0.11
CA PHE A 79 3.22 -0.41 -1.37
C PHE A 79 2.70 -1.70 -1.99
N ARG A 80 2.59 -2.79 -1.20
CA ARG A 80 2.12 -4.09 -1.72
C ARG A 80 0.68 -4.04 -2.21
N THR A 81 -0.18 -3.29 -1.55
CA THR A 81 -1.57 -3.10 -1.99
C THR A 81 -1.62 -2.41 -3.37
N LEU A 82 -0.86 -1.34 -3.56
CA LEU A 82 -0.78 -0.64 -4.85
C LEU A 82 -0.09 -1.50 -5.93
N ALA A 83 0.97 -2.23 -5.58
CA ALA A 83 1.69 -3.11 -6.50
C ALA A 83 0.82 -4.27 -7.03
N ALA A 84 -0.07 -4.82 -6.19
CA ALA A 84 -1.01 -5.85 -6.62
C ALA A 84 -2.02 -5.35 -7.66
N GLN A 85 -2.30 -4.05 -7.65
CA GLN A 85 -3.27 -3.40 -8.55
C GLN A 85 -2.61 -2.81 -9.81
N SER A 86 -1.30 -2.58 -9.81
CA SER A 86 -0.60 -1.89 -10.91
C SER A 86 -0.20 -2.78 -12.08
N GLY A 87 -0.08 -4.10 -11.87
CA GLY A 87 0.41 -5.03 -12.90
C GLY A 87 1.90 -4.89 -13.23
N TRP A 88 2.66 -4.15 -12.43
CA TRP A 88 4.09 -3.93 -12.66
C TRP A 88 4.92 -5.19 -12.41
N ASN A 89 5.97 -5.38 -13.22
CA ASN A 89 6.88 -6.50 -13.04
C ASN A 89 7.77 -6.33 -11.80
N LYS A 90 8.35 -7.43 -11.32
CA LYS A 90 9.21 -7.43 -10.11
C LYS A 90 10.33 -6.38 -10.20
N ALA A 91 11.05 -6.28 -11.31
CA ALA A 91 12.18 -5.37 -11.45
C ALA A 91 11.77 -3.90 -11.27
N ALA A 92 10.63 -3.49 -11.85
CA ALA A 92 10.08 -2.16 -11.65
C ALA A 92 9.68 -1.91 -10.19
N LEU A 93 9.01 -2.89 -9.55
CA LEU A 93 8.62 -2.80 -8.14
C LEU A 93 9.83 -2.66 -7.21
N TRP A 94 10.92 -3.36 -7.50
CA TRP A 94 12.16 -3.26 -6.74
C TRP A 94 12.75 -1.86 -6.74
N VAL A 95 12.86 -1.24 -7.92
CA VAL A 95 13.44 0.10 -8.07
C VAL A 95 12.58 1.14 -7.33
N VAL A 96 11.26 1.08 -7.49
CA VAL A 96 10.37 2.05 -6.83
C VAL A 96 10.31 1.83 -5.32
N PHE A 97 10.28 0.59 -4.85
CA PHE A 97 10.28 0.33 -3.41
C PHE A 97 11.53 0.91 -2.74
N ARG A 98 12.71 0.71 -3.35
CA ARG A 98 13.98 1.29 -2.89
C ARG A 98 13.95 2.82 -2.89
N GLY A 99 13.54 3.42 -4.00
CA GLY A 99 13.48 4.89 -4.13
C GLY A 99 12.46 5.56 -3.19
N GLY A 100 11.48 4.80 -2.70
CA GLY A 100 10.47 5.30 -1.77
C GLY A 100 10.82 5.21 -0.29
N LEU A 101 11.86 4.46 0.10
CA LEU A 101 12.32 4.37 1.50
C LEU A 101 12.93 5.69 1.98
N ASN A 102 13.10 5.85 3.29
CA ASN A 102 13.79 7.03 3.81
C ASN A 102 15.29 7.03 3.42
N PRO A 103 15.95 8.21 3.30
CA PRO A 103 17.34 8.28 2.82
C PRO A 103 18.36 7.53 3.70
N ALA A 104 18.10 7.41 5.01
CA ALA A 104 18.98 6.69 5.93
C ALA A 104 19.01 5.19 5.59
N LEU A 105 17.84 4.58 5.40
CA LEU A 105 17.69 3.18 5.01
C LEU A 105 18.16 2.93 3.57
N GLN A 106 17.95 3.88 2.65
CA GLN A 106 18.52 3.78 1.30
C GLN A 106 20.05 3.69 1.33
N THR A 107 20.70 4.50 2.18
CA THR A 107 22.16 4.52 2.33
C THR A 107 22.68 3.23 2.95
N GLU A 108 22.00 2.73 3.98
CA GLU A 108 22.36 1.50 4.66
C GLU A 108 22.18 0.27 3.74
N GLN A 109 21.11 0.24 2.94
CA GLN A 109 20.88 -0.85 1.99
C GLN A 109 21.83 -0.83 0.78
N ALA A 110 22.34 0.34 0.38
CA ALA A 110 23.41 0.41 -0.62
C ALA A 110 24.72 -0.23 -0.12
N CYS A 111 24.89 -0.36 1.20
CA CYS A 111 26.02 -1.05 1.80
C CYS A 111 25.78 -2.57 1.93
N CYS A 112 24.52 -3.01 1.98
CA CYS A 112 24.11 -4.42 2.16
C CYS A 112 23.47 -5.03 0.88
N GLU A 113 24.12 -4.90 -0.28
CA GLU A 113 23.65 -5.39 -1.59
C GLU A 113 23.58 -6.93 -1.73
N GLU A 114 22.83 -7.61 -0.88
CA GLU A 114 22.64 -9.07 -0.98
C GLU A 114 21.21 -9.52 -0.62
N ALA A 115 20.20 -8.86 -1.21
CA ALA A 115 18.81 -9.33 -1.12
C ALA A 115 18.34 -9.90 -2.47
N THR A 116 18.25 -11.22 -2.57
CA THR A 116 17.83 -11.96 -3.78
C THR A 116 16.31 -12.00 -3.99
N SER A 117 15.50 -11.47 -3.05
CA SER A 117 14.04 -11.46 -3.12
C SER A 117 13.40 -10.26 -2.40
N LEU A 118 12.29 -9.74 -2.95
CA LEU A 118 11.57 -8.57 -2.41
C LEU A 118 11.09 -8.84 -0.98
N THR A 119 10.73 -10.09 -0.68
CA THR A 119 10.33 -10.52 0.66
C THR A 119 11.49 -10.43 1.65
N GLN A 120 12.67 -10.88 1.25
CA GLN A 120 13.87 -10.78 2.08
C GLN A 120 14.27 -9.32 2.28
N PHE A 121 14.20 -8.52 1.22
CA PHE A 121 14.50 -7.09 1.28
C PHE A 121 13.60 -6.33 2.27
N VAL A 122 12.30 -6.59 2.23
CA VAL A 122 11.37 -5.98 3.19
C VAL A 122 11.65 -6.45 4.61
N ALA A 123 11.98 -7.74 4.81
CA ALA A 123 12.34 -8.25 6.13
C ALA A 123 13.61 -7.57 6.67
N THR A 124 14.64 -7.40 5.83
CA THR A 124 15.88 -6.70 6.21
C THR A 124 15.61 -5.23 6.53
N ALA A 125 14.80 -4.54 5.73
CA ALA A 125 14.44 -3.14 5.97
C ALA A 125 13.67 -2.94 7.29
N ILE A 126 12.75 -3.85 7.63
CA ILE A 126 12.05 -3.84 8.93
C ILE A 126 13.02 -4.07 10.09
N CYS A 127 13.97 -4.99 9.94
CA CYS A 127 14.97 -5.27 10.96
C CYS A 127 15.82 -4.02 11.25
N LEU A 128 16.30 -3.35 10.19
CA LEU A 128 17.10 -2.12 10.27
C LEU A 128 16.32 -0.97 10.93
N ASP A 129 15.06 -0.77 10.54
CA ASP A 129 14.19 0.27 11.12
C ASP A 129 14.02 0.08 12.63
N ASN A 130 13.80 -1.16 13.08
CA ASN A 130 13.73 -1.49 14.50
C ASN A 130 15.05 -1.21 15.23
N LEU A 131 16.18 -1.55 14.61
CA LEU A 131 17.51 -1.33 15.16
C LEU A 131 17.81 0.17 15.34
N LEU A 132 17.51 0.98 14.33
CA LEU A 132 17.68 2.43 14.37
C LEU A 132 16.79 3.09 15.43
N HIS A 133 15.53 2.65 15.55
CA HIS A 133 14.62 3.11 16.60
C HIS A 133 15.13 2.72 18.00
N GLN A 134 15.68 1.52 18.18
CA GLN A 134 16.29 1.10 19.44
C GLN A 134 17.52 1.94 19.79
N HIS A 135 18.39 2.24 18.83
CA HIS A 135 19.56 3.10 19.06
C HIS A 135 19.19 4.54 19.42
N GLN A 136 18.13 5.10 18.82
CA GLN A 136 17.62 6.43 19.18
C GLN A 136 16.95 6.46 20.56
N ALA A 137 16.26 5.38 20.96
CA ALA A 137 15.67 5.27 22.30
C ALA A 137 16.74 5.17 23.40
N VAL A 138 17.89 4.53 23.12
CA VAL A 138 19.01 4.43 24.07
C VAL A 138 19.82 5.73 24.16
N ALA A 139 19.84 6.54 23.11
CA ALA A 139 20.54 7.83 23.09
C ALA A 139 19.89 8.91 23.99
N HIS A 140 18.67 8.69 24.47
CA HIS A 140 18.02 9.51 25.51
C HIS A 140 17.91 8.73 26.84
N PRO A 141 18.96 8.75 27.70
CA PRO A 141 18.78 8.29 29.07
C PRO A 141 17.79 9.23 29.79
N PRO A 142 16.87 8.72 30.63
CA PRO A 142 16.13 9.56 31.55
C PRO A 142 17.15 10.26 32.46
N VAL A 143 17.19 11.59 32.38
CA VAL A 143 17.91 12.42 33.35
C VAL A 143 17.39 12.04 34.74
N SER A 144 18.24 11.33 35.48
CA SER A 144 18.01 10.92 36.86
C SER A 144 17.74 12.13 37.74
N ALA A 145 16.55 12.17 38.37
CA ALA A 145 16.27 13.07 39.47
C ALA A 145 16.34 12.29 40.80
N ARG A 146 17.58 12.22 41.31
CA ARG A 146 18.07 12.14 42.70
C ARG A 146 17.39 11.22 43.76
N PRO A 147 18.19 10.47 44.55
CA PRO A 147 17.69 9.76 45.73
C PRO A 147 17.33 10.75 46.86
N HIS A 148 16.11 10.64 47.38
CA HIS A 148 15.73 11.21 48.66
C HIS A 148 16.51 10.47 49.76
N VAL A 149 17.49 11.13 50.36
CA VAL A 149 18.13 10.67 51.59
C VAL A 149 17.10 10.63 52.72
N HIS A 150 16.90 9.42 53.23
CA HIS A 150 16.16 9.14 54.44
C HIS A 150 17.00 9.61 55.64
N CYS A 151 16.54 10.63 56.35
CA CYS A 151 17.10 10.99 57.65
C CYS A 151 16.25 10.33 58.74
N ASP A 152 16.67 9.13 59.15
CA ASP A 152 16.33 8.57 60.46
C ASP A 152 16.95 9.46 61.54
N ILE A 153 16.11 10.03 62.41
CA ILE A 153 16.56 10.58 63.69
C ILE A 153 15.83 9.79 64.77
N HIS A 154 16.57 8.92 65.45
CA HIS A 154 16.12 8.17 66.61
C HIS A 154 16.71 8.76 67.90
N MET A 155 15.82 8.95 68.88
CA MET A 155 16.01 8.89 70.34
C MET A 155 16.67 10.04 71.12
N GLY A 156 15.95 10.47 72.16
CA GLY A 156 16.47 11.15 73.34
C GLY A 156 15.37 11.55 74.31
N GLY A 157 15.01 10.65 75.25
CA GLY A 157 14.31 11.00 76.50
C GLY A 157 15.19 11.84 77.44
N PRO A 158 14.66 12.35 78.56
CA PRO A 158 14.14 11.50 79.65
C PRO A 158 12.73 11.84 80.14
#